data_AF-A0AAV0CNP5-F1
#
_entry.id   AF-A0AAV0CNP5-F1
#
_cell.length_a   1.000
_cell.length_b   1.000
_cell.length_c   1.000
_cell.angle_alpha   90.00
_cell.angle_beta   90.00
_cell.angle_gamma   90.00
#
_symmetry.space_group_name_H-M   'P 1'
#
loop_
_entity.id
_entity.type
_entity.pdbx_description
1 polymer ?
#
loop_
_entity_poly.entity_id
_entity_poly.type
_entity_poly.pdbx_seq_one_letter_code
_entity_poly.pdbx_strand_id
1 'polypeptide(L)'
;MEHVLAKYKQTPHPSEIAPVDNESKAFKSDLQPEVSALRSELAKMHQLHRRMMGKDLAGLSFKELQHLEHQLAEGILSVKDMKEQVLFQQLENSRLQEEKIKLENQKLSEQIEELRRNSRHYQENHPSENTCWASVRAICDCRLKREGYINNCA
;
A
#
# COMPACT_ATOMS: atom_id res chain seq x y z
N MET A 1 24.97 -17.80 -18.57
CA MET A 1 24.42 -16.56 -19.18
C MET A 1 25.41 -15.86 -20.10
N GLU A 2 26.72 -15.95 -19.83
CA GLU A 2 27.78 -15.35 -20.66
C GLU A 2 27.86 -15.92 -22.09
N HIS A 3 27.59 -17.21 -22.28
CA HIS A 3 27.64 -17.85 -23.61
C HIS A 3 26.55 -17.34 -24.55
N VAL A 4 25.42 -16.88 -24.00
CA VAL A 4 24.34 -16.27 -24.78
C VAL A 4 24.76 -14.88 -25.23
N LEU A 5 25.38 -14.10 -24.35
CA LEU A 5 25.90 -12.76 -24.66
C LEU A 5 27.09 -12.80 -25.63
N ALA A 6 27.92 -13.85 -25.59
CA ALA A 6 29.05 -14.03 -26.49
C ALA A 6 28.63 -14.18 -27.97
N LYS A 7 27.50 -14.83 -28.23
CA LYS A 7 26.92 -14.93 -29.59
C LYS A 7 26.54 -13.56 -30.18
N TYR A 8 26.10 -12.62 -29.34
CA TYR A 8 25.70 -11.29 -29.79
C TYR A 8 26.84 -10.27 -29.83
N LYS A 9 28.04 -10.62 -29.32
CA LYS A 9 29.24 -9.76 -29.35
C LYS A 9 30.09 -9.95 -30.60
N GLN A 10 29.79 -10.94 -31.45
CA GLN A 10 30.43 -11.11 -32.75
C GLN A 10 29.63 -10.40 -33.85
N THR A 11 29.51 -9.07 -33.75
CA THR A 11 29.22 -8.25 -34.92
C THR A 11 30.50 -8.15 -35.75
N PRO A 12 30.51 -8.54 -37.04
CA PRO A 12 31.64 -8.27 -37.91
C PRO A 12 31.91 -6.77 -37.96
N HIS A 13 33.16 -6.38 -37.74
CA HIS A 13 33.63 -5.00 -37.88
C HIS A 13 33.30 -4.48 -39.31
N PRO A 14 32.89 -3.21 -39.49
CA PRO A 14 32.57 -2.63 -40.80
C PRO A 14 33.74 -2.50 -41.79
N SER A 15 34.90 -3.12 -41.53
CA SER A 15 36.16 -2.84 -42.21
C SER A 15 36.52 -3.80 -43.34
N GLU A 16 35.77 -4.89 -43.54
CA GLU A 16 36.02 -5.83 -44.65
C GLU A 16 34.70 -6.17 -45.35
N ILE A 17 34.20 -5.22 -46.14
CA ILE A 17 33.13 -5.45 -47.10
C ILE A 17 33.76 -5.96 -48.40
N ALA A 18 33.86 -7.29 -48.55
CA ALA A 18 33.69 -7.88 -49.88
C ALA A 18 32.22 -7.69 -50.29
N PRO A 19 31.89 -7.44 -51.56
CA PRO A 19 30.54 -7.09 -51.96
C PRO A 19 29.65 -8.34 -51.93
N VAL A 20 29.05 -8.63 -50.77
CA VAL A 20 27.94 -9.56 -50.63
C VAL A 20 26.65 -8.74 -50.52
N ASP A 21 26.38 -7.96 -51.56
CA ASP A 21 25.23 -7.05 -51.63
C ASP A 21 23.89 -7.77 -51.86
N ASN A 22 23.88 -9.10 -51.99
CA ASN A 22 22.70 -9.83 -52.43
C ASN A 22 21.94 -10.53 -51.28
N GLU A 23 22.62 -11.09 -50.28
CA GLU A 23 21.95 -11.86 -49.21
C GLU A 23 21.35 -10.96 -48.12
N SER A 24 22.03 -9.86 -47.79
CA SER A 24 21.54 -8.88 -46.80
C SER A 24 20.36 -8.03 -47.30
N LYS A 25 20.22 -7.86 -48.63
CA LYS A 25 19.08 -7.18 -49.25
C LYS A 25 17.87 -8.12 -49.39
N ALA A 26 18.09 -9.40 -49.72
CA ALA A 26 17.03 -10.40 -49.82
C ALA A 26 16.32 -10.62 -48.45
N PHE A 27 17.09 -10.80 -47.37
CA PHE A 27 16.50 -10.95 -46.03
C PHE A 27 15.77 -9.69 -45.55
N LYS A 28 16.31 -8.49 -45.87
CA LYS A 28 15.61 -7.23 -45.60
C LYS A 28 14.36 -7.06 -46.44
N SER A 29 14.32 -7.54 -47.69
CA SER A 29 13.15 -7.46 -48.56
C SER A 29 12.05 -8.44 -48.16
N ASP A 30 12.41 -9.63 -47.71
CA ASP A 30 11.44 -10.63 -47.21
C ASP A 30 10.75 -10.19 -45.91
N LEU A 31 11.44 -9.42 -45.06
CA LEU A 31 10.87 -8.84 -43.85
C LEU A 31 10.09 -7.54 -44.07
N GLN A 32 10.25 -6.85 -45.21
CA GLN A 32 9.54 -5.59 -45.46
C GLN A 32 8.00 -5.73 -45.42
N PRO A 33 7.38 -6.75 -46.03
CA PRO A 33 5.93 -6.95 -45.98
C PRO A 33 5.42 -7.11 -44.55
N GLU A 34 6.10 -7.94 -43.75
CA GLU A 34 5.72 -8.19 -42.35
C GLU A 34 5.86 -6.93 -41.49
N VAL A 35 6.97 -6.21 -41.63
CA VAL A 35 7.18 -4.92 -40.95
C VAL A 35 6.13 -3.88 -41.39
N SER A 36 5.75 -3.86 -42.67
CA SER A 36 4.71 -2.95 -43.17
C SER A 36 3.32 -3.30 -42.62
N ALA A 37 3.02 -4.60 -42.49
CA ALA A 37 1.77 -5.09 -41.91
C ALA A 37 1.67 -4.71 -40.42
N LEU A 38 2.74 -4.93 -39.66
CA LEU A 38 2.81 -4.52 -38.24
C LEU A 38 2.64 -3.01 -38.07
N ARG A 39 3.26 -2.19 -38.93
CA ARG A 39 3.08 -0.73 -38.91
C ARG A 39 1.64 -0.32 -39.22
N SER A 40 1.01 -0.98 -40.18
CA SER A 40 -0.40 -0.74 -40.50
C SER A 40 -1.29 -1.06 -39.30
N GLU A 41 -1.05 -2.18 -38.62
CA GLU A 41 -1.83 -2.58 -37.46
C GLU A 41 -1.66 -1.61 -36.28
N LEU A 42 -0.42 -1.17 -36.03
CA LEU A 42 -0.13 -0.13 -35.05
C LEU A 42 -0.88 1.17 -35.37
N ALA A 43 -0.90 1.59 -36.64
CA ALA A 43 -1.60 2.79 -37.08
C ALA A 43 -3.12 2.67 -36.86
N LYS A 44 -3.72 1.52 -37.17
CA LYS A 44 -5.14 1.24 -36.91
C LYS A 44 -5.46 1.29 -35.42
N MET A 45 -4.66 0.62 -34.58
CA MET A 45 -4.83 0.63 -33.13
C MET A 45 -4.74 2.05 -32.56
N HIS A 46 -3.77 2.85 -33.02
CA HIS A 46 -3.67 4.25 -32.61
C HIS A 46 -4.89 5.07 -33.05
N GLN A 47 -5.38 4.87 -34.27
CA GLN A 47 -6.56 5.58 -34.76
C GLN A 47 -7.81 5.21 -33.95
N LEU A 48 -8.01 3.92 -33.66
CA LEU A 48 -9.11 3.44 -32.81
C LEU A 48 -9.04 4.05 -31.41
N HIS A 49 -7.86 4.07 -30.79
CA HIS A 49 -7.68 4.72 -29.50
C HIS A 49 -8.05 6.22 -29.58
N ARG A 50 -7.57 6.96 -30.59
CA ARG A 50 -7.95 8.38 -30.73
C ARG A 50 -9.46 8.56 -30.86
N ARG A 51 -10.14 7.69 -31.61
CA ARG A 51 -11.61 7.67 -31.73
C ARG A 51 -12.29 7.39 -30.40
N MET A 52 -11.86 6.38 -29.64
CA MET A 52 -12.37 6.11 -28.29
C MET A 52 -12.17 7.30 -27.34
N MET A 53 -11.16 8.14 -27.57
CA MET A 53 -10.92 9.38 -26.84
C MET A 53 -11.70 10.59 -27.39
N GLY A 54 -12.65 10.37 -28.30
CA GLY A 54 -13.47 11.43 -28.92
C GLY A 54 -12.73 12.28 -29.97
N LYS A 55 -11.58 11.83 -30.48
CA LYS A 55 -10.78 12.52 -31.50
C LYS A 55 -10.92 11.83 -32.86
N ASP A 56 -10.61 12.51 -33.96
CA ASP A 56 -10.65 11.96 -35.32
C ASP A 56 -11.97 11.25 -35.69
N LEU A 57 -13.10 11.84 -35.26
CA LEU A 57 -14.44 11.33 -35.52
C LEU A 57 -14.98 11.72 -36.90
N ALA A 58 -14.35 12.70 -37.56
CA ALA A 58 -14.71 13.10 -38.92
C ALA A 58 -14.58 11.91 -39.88
N GLY A 59 -15.58 11.72 -40.74
CA GLY A 59 -15.65 10.61 -41.69
C GLY A 59 -16.28 9.32 -41.15
N LEU A 60 -16.68 9.28 -39.88
CA LEU A 60 -17.55 8.21 -39.37
C LEU A 60 -19.01 8.49 -39.75
N SER A 61 -19.74 7.44 -40.10
CA SER A 61 -21.18 7.46 -40.25
C SER A 61 -21.89 7.57 -38.90
N PHE A 62 -23.15 7.99 -38.92
CA PHE A 62 -23.98 8.07 -37.71
C PHE A 62 -24.06 6.73 -36.96
N LYS A 63 -24.15 5.61 -37.68
CA LYS A 63 -24.19 4.27 -37.07
C LYS A 63 -22.88 3.91 -36.36
N GLU A 64 -21.73 4.25 -36.95
CA GLU A 64 -20.43 4.01 -36.34
C GLU A 64 -20.22 4.87 -35.09
N LEU A 65 -20.68 6.13 -35.13
CA LEU A 65 -20.68 7.02 -33.97
C LEU A 65 -21.55 6.48 -32.83
N GLN A 66 -22.77 6.03 -33.14
CA GLN A 66 -23.66 5.42 -32.16
C GLN A 66 -23.07 4.15 -31.56
N HIS A 67 -22.42 3.32 -32.36
CA HIS A 67 -21.75 2.12 -31.88
C HIS A 67 -20.59 2.45 -30.93
N LEU A 68 -19.76 3.44 -31.29
CA LEU A 68 -18.66 3.92 -30.46
C LEU A 68 -19.17 4.48 -29.13
N GLU A 69 -20.22 5.28 -29.15
CA GLU A 69 -20.86 5.81 -27.95
C GLU A 69 -21.36 4.69 -27.03
N HIS A 70 -22.02 3.69 -27.59
CA HIS A 70 -22.50 2.54 -26.83
C HIS A 70 -21.35 1.77 -26.17
N GLN A 71 -20.28 1.47 -26.91
CA GLN A 71 -19.09 0.81 -26.37
C GLN A 71 -18.46 1.59 -25.22
N LEU A 72 -18.36 2.92 -25.35
CA LEU A 72 -17.84 3.79 -24.30
C LEU A 72 -18.75 3.80 -23.07
N ALA A 73 -20.06 3.87 -23.27
CA ALA A 73 -21.03 3.84 -22.18
C ALA A 73 -20.96 2.53 -21.39
N GLU A 74 -20.95 1.38 -22.07
CA GLU A 74 -20.79 0.07 -21.44
C GLU A 74 -19.45 -0.05 -20.71
N GLY A 75 -18.35 0.40 -21.34
CA GLY A 75 -17.03 0.40 -20.72
C GLY A 75 -16.97 1.24 -19.44
N ILE A 76 -17.59 2.42 -19.45
CA ILE A 76 -17.67 3.30 -18.27
C ILE A 76 -18.47 2.61 -17.16
N LEU A 77 -19.62 2.01 -17.47
CA LEU A 77 -20.43 1.27 -16.50
C LEU A 77 -19.64 0.11 -15.90
N SER A 78 -18.98 -0.70 -16.73
CA SER A 78 -18.16 -1.83 -16.26
C SER A 78 -17.03 -1.38 -15.32
N VAL A 79 -16.32 -0.30 -15.67
CA VAL A 79 -15.27 0.25 -14.81
C VAL A 79 -15.83 0.79 -13.50
N LYS A 80 -17.01 1.43 -13.54
CA LYS A 80 -17.70 1.93 -12.36
C LYS A 80 -18.08 0.77 -11.44
N ASP A 81 -18.72 -0.26 -11.96
CA ASP A 81 -19.17 -1.42 -11.19
C ASP A 81 -17.98 -2.13 -10.52
N MET A 82 -16.87 -2.30 -11.26
CA MET A 82 -15.64 -2.87 -10.70
C MET A 82 -15.07 -2.01 -9.56
N LYS A 83 -15.06 -0.68 -9.72
CA LYS A 83 -14.62 0.24 -8.66
C LYS A 83 -15.52 0.16 -7.44
N GLU A 84 -16.84 0.14 -7.63
CA GLU A 84 -17.80 0.01 -6.55
C GLU A 84 -17.59 -1.30 -5.78
N GLN A 85 -17.43 -2.42 -6.50
CA GLN A 85 -17.16 -3.71 -5.88
C GLN A 85 -15.89 -3.68 -5.00
N VAL A 86 -14.79 -3.11 -5.50
CA VAL A 86 -13.53 -2.99 -4.75
C VAL A 86 -13.73 -2.09 -3.51
N LEU A 87 -14.42 -0.96 -3.66
CA LEU A 87 -14.68 -0.04 -2.55
C LEU A 87 -15.56 -0.67 -1.48
N PHE A 88 -16.61 -1.41 -1.86
CA PHE A 88 -17.45 -2.14 -0.91
C PHE A 88 -16.64 -3.21 -0.16
N GLN A 89 -15.78 -3.95 -0.85
CA GLN A 89 -14.93 -4.94 -0.21
C GLN A 89 -13.96 -4.29 0.79
N GLN A 90 -13.36 -3.15 0.44
CA GLN A 90 -12.48 -2.40 1.34
C GLN A 90 -13.22 -1.87 2.56
N LEU A 91 -14.42 -1.33 2.36
CA LEU A 91 -15.27 -0.83 3.44
C LEU A 91 -15.61 -1.95 4.43
N GLU A 92 -16.03 -3.11 3.92
CA GLU A 92 -16.39 -4.24 4.78
C GLU A 92 -15.19 -4.76 5.56
N ASN A 93 -14.03 -4.91 4.91
CA ASN A 93 -12.79 -5.31 5.58
C ASN A 93 -12.42 -4.32 6.69
N SER A 94 -12.57 -3.01 6.43
CA SER A 94 -12.30 -1.97 7.41
C SER A 94 -13.24 -2.04 8.61
N ARG A 95 -14.55 -2.30 8.38
CA ARG A 95 -15.53 -2.44 9.47
C ARG A 95 -15.22 -3.64 10.35
N LEU A 96 -14.90 -4.79 9.76
CA LEU A 96 -14.51 -5.99 10.51
C LEU A 96 -13.26 -5.76 11.34
N GLN A 97 -12.27 -5.05 10.78
CA GLN A 97 -11.05 -4.69 11.51
C GLN A 97 -11.35 -3.73 12.67
N GLU A 98 -12.21 -2.73 12.45
CA GLU A 98 -12.64 -1.80 13.49
C GLU A 98 -13.34 -2.52 14.65
N GLU A 99 -14.27 -3.43 14.35
CA GLU A 99 -14.96 -4.23 15.37
C GLU A 99 -14.00 -5.10 16.19
N LYS A 100 -13.05 -5.76 15.51
CA LYS A 100 -12.02 -6.56 16.19
C LYS A 100 -11.19 -5.70 17.14
N ILE A 101 -10.71 -4.55 16.68
CA ILE A 101 -9.90 -3.64 17.50
C ILE A 101 -10.72 -3.07 18.66
N LYS A 102 -11.99 -2.74 18.45
CA LYS A 102 -12.89 -2.29 19.53
C LYS A 102 -13.03 -3.35 20.61
N LEU A 103 -13.23 -4.62 20.24
CA LEU A 103 -13.34 -5.72 21.18
C LEU A 103 -12.03 -5.93 21.96
N GLU A 104 -10.89 -5.89 21.28
CA GLU A 104 -9.57 -5.97 21.92
C GLU A 104 -9.33 -4.81 22.89
N ASN A 105 -9.65 -3.57 22.49
CA ASN A 105 -9.52 -2.40 23.34
C ASN A 105 -10.44 -2.45 24.56
N GLN A 106 -11.67 -2.95 24.41
CA GLN A 106 -12.58 -3.14 25.54
C GLN A 106 -11.98 -4.14 26.54
N LYS A 107 -11.50 -5.29 26.06
CA LYS A 107 -10.86 -6.30 26.90
C LYS A 107 -9.64 -5.75 27.64
N LEU A 108 -8.78 -5.01 26.95
CA LEU A 108 -7.61 -4.37 27.56
C LEU A 108 -8.02 -3.33 28.63
N SER A 109 -9.08 -2.57 28.35
CA SER A 109 -9.61 -1.58 29.31
C SER A 109 -10.14 -2.24 30.58
N GLU A 110 -10.86 -3.37 30.44
CA GLU A 110 -11.34 -4.17 31.56
C GLU A 110 -10.18 -4.72 32.41
N GLN A 111 -9.12 -5.23 31.76
CA GLN A 111 -7.91 -5.71 32.43
C GLN A 111 -7.19 -4.58 33.20
N ILE A 112 -7.09 -3.38 32.61
CA ILE A 112 -6.49 -2.22 33.29
C ILE A 112 -7.30 -1.85 34.52
N GLU A 113 -8.64 -1.82 34.43
CA GLU A 113 -9.49 -1.51 35.57
C GLU A 113 -9.46 -2.57 36.68
N GLU A 114 -9.30 -3.84 36.32
CA GLU A 114 -9.07 -4.91 37.29
C GLU A 114 -7.72 -4.75 38.01
N LEU A 115 -6.63 -4.50 37.27
CA LEU A 115 -5.31 -4.26 37.86
C LEU A 115 -5.30 -3.03 38.78
N ARG A 116 -5.99 -1.94 38.39
CA ARG A 116 -6.17 -0.75 39.22
C ARG A 116 -6.95 -1.06 40.51
N ARG A 117 -8.03 -1.84 40.41
CA ARG A 117 -8.80 -2.30 41.59
C ARG A 117 -7.92 -3.13 42.52
N ASN A 118 -7.18 -4.10 41.99
CA ASN A 118 -6.27 -4.93 42.78
C ASN A 118 -5.18 -4.08 43.43
N SER A 119 -4.54 -3.15 42.71
CA SER A 119 -3.53 -2.24 43.28
C SER A 119 -4.08 -1.38 44.42
N ARG A 120 -5.32 -0.87 44.31
CA ARG A 120 -5.99 -0.15 45.40
C ARG A 120 -6.22 -1.06 46.60
N HIS A 121 -6.69 -2.29 46.37
CA HIS A 121 -6.89 -3.28 47.43
C HIS A 121 -5.59 -3.63 48.15
N TYR A 122 -4.46 -3.77 47.44
CA TYR A 122 -3.14 -3.96 48.07
C TYR A 122 -2.70 -2.75 48.90
N GLN A 123 -2.96 -1.52 48.45
CA GLN A 123 -2.63 -0.29 49.19
C GLN A 123 -3.52 -0.08 50.43
N GLU A 124 -4.79 -0.47 50.37
CA GLU A 124 -5.74 -0.33 51.49
C GLU A 124 -5.54 -1.41 52.58
N ASN A 125 -5.18 -2.65 52.20
CA ASN A 125 -4.97 -3.75 53.15
C ASN A 125 -3.54 -3.88 53.68
N HIS A 126 -2.59 -3.18 53.07
CA HIS A 126 -1.27 -2.93 53.63
C HIS A 126 -1.08 -1.42 53.77
N PRO A 127 -1.58 -0.77 54.85
CA PRO A 127 -1.06 0.54 55.19
C PRO A 127 0.45 0.33 55.29
N SER A 128 1.22 1.12 54.54
CA SER A 128 2.67 1.09 54.59
C SER A 128 3.07 0.89 56.05
N GLU A 129 3.65 -0.27 56.39
CA GLU A 129 4.45 -0.34 57.60
C GLU A 129 5.32 0.91 57.51
N ASN A 130 5.19 1.79 58.50
CA ASN A 130 5.94 3.02 58.64
C ASN A 130 7.42 2.69 58.43
N THR A 131 7.83 2.68 57.17
CA THR A 131 9.20 2.52 56.76
C THR A 131 9.69 3.93 56.87
N CYS A 132 10.12 4.26 58.09
CA CYS A 132 10.99 5.39 58.30
C CYS A 132 12.12 5.24 57.27
N TRP A 133 12.12 6.09 56.24
CA TRP A 133 13.14 6.11 55.18
C TRP A 133 14.50 6.61 55.68
N ALA A 134 14.82 6.42 56.97
CA ALA A 134 16.04 6.89 57.62
C ALA A 134 17.13 5.81 57.73
N SER A 135 17.06 4.71 56.96
CA SER A 135 18.16 3.72 56.94
C SER A 135 19.23 3.99 55.88
N VAL A 136 19.37 5.23 55.41
CA VAL A 136 20.66 5.71 54.90
C VAL A 136 20.95 7.08 55.52
N ARG A 137 21.49 7.05 56.75
CA ARG A 137 22.06 8.16 57.53
C ARG A 137 21.12 9.32 57.88
N ALA A 138 20.44 9.23 59.02
CA ALA A 138 20.46 10.24 60.09
C ALA A 138 19.51 9.81 61.23
N ILE A 139 19.91 10.13 62.46
CA ILE A 139 19.26 9.84 63.73
C ILE A 139 17.80 10.31 63.71
N CYS A 140 16.86 9.40 63.99
CA CYS A 140 15.45 9.73 64.23
C CYS A 140 15.07 9.27 65.64
N ASP A 141 15.07 10.22 66.58
CA ASP A 141 14.81 10.00 68.00
C ASP A 141 13.29 9.93 68.25
N CYS A 142 12.67 8.78 67.98
CA CYS A 142 11.26 8.53 68.25
C CYS A 142 11.02 7.95 69.66
N ARG A 143 11.60 8.58 70.68
CA ARG A 143 11.28 8.32 72.09
C ARG A 143 10.53 9.52 72.65
N LEU A 144 9.24 9.67 72.31
CA LEU A 144 8.25 10.45 73.08
C LEU A 144 6.87 10.40 72.40
N LYS A 145 6.14 9.31 72.59
CA LYS A 145 4.66 9.32 72.54
C LYS A 145 4.10 8.19 73.38
N ARG A 146 4.45 8.24 74.67
CA ARG A 146 3.69 7.60 75.74
C ARG A 146 3.74 8.53 76.94
N GLU A 147 3.07 9.67 76.83
CA GLU A 147 2.38 10.41 77.91
C GLU A 147 1.91 11.74 77.34
N GLY A 148 0.72 12.15 77.78
CA GLY A 148 -0.11 13.13 77.08
C GLY A 148 0.30 14.58 77.23
N TYR A 149 -0.57 15.41 76.66
CA TYR A 149 -0.76 16.82 76.96
C TYR A 149 0.34 17.81 76.50
N ILE A 150 -0.16 18.79 75.73
CA ILE A 150 0.09 20.23 75.86
C ILE A 150 1.28 20.82 75.08
N ASN A 151 0.85 21.64 74.11
CA ASN A 151 1.42 22.91 73.64
C ASN A 151 2.48 22.92 72.52
N ASN A 152 1.98 23.38 71.37
CA ASN A 152 2.48 24.50 70.57
C ASN A 152 3.98 24.83 70.62
N CYS A 153 4.61 24.78 69.46
CA CYS A 153 5.65 25.72 69.01
C CYS A 153 5.31 25.99 67.53
N ALA A 154 4.77 27.17 67.18
CA ALA A 154 5.48 28.44 66.94
C ALA A 154 6.37 28.39 65.68
#